data_AF-F3G0T8-F1
#
_entry.id   AF-F3G0T8-F1
#
_cell.length_a   1.000
_cell.length_b   1.000
_cell.length_c   1.000
_cell.angle_alpha   90.00
_cell.angle_beta   90.00
_cell.angle_gamma   90.00
#
_symmetry.space_group_name_H-M   'P 1'
#
loop_
_entity.id
_entity.type
_entity.pdbx_description
1 polymer ?
#
loop_
_entity_poly.entity_id
_entity_poly.type
_entity_poly.pdbx_seq_one_letter_code
_entity_poly.pdbx_strand_id
1 'polypeptide(L)' 'RGWLQEQLPAYMIPVAYVRLDAMPLTPNGKLDRKA' A
#
# COMPACT_ATOMS: atom_id res chain seq x y z
N ARG A 1 2.86 9.31 6.89
CA ARG A 1 1.51 9.92 6.88
C ARG A 1 1.56 11.41 6.61
N GLY A 2 2.32 12.21 7.39
CA GLY A 2 2.42 13.68 7.22
C GLY A 2 2.71 14.13 5.79
N TRP A 3 3.73 13.58 5.13
CA TRP A 3 4.05 13.91 3.74
C TRP A 3 2.87 13.73 2.76
N LEU A 4 2.04 12.69 2.94
CA LEU A 4 0.86 12.50 2.08
C LEU A 4 -0.24 13.52 2.38
N GLN A 5 -0.37 13.99 3.63
CA GLN A 5 -1.40 14.98 4.01
C GLN A 5 -1.13 16.36 3.43
N GLU A 6 0.13 16.69 3.16
CA GLU A 6 0.51 17.94 2.49
C GLU A 6 0.23 17.89 0.98
N GLN A 7 0.22 16.69 0.39
CA GLN A 7 0.14 16.50 -1.07
C GLN A 7 -1.21 15.98 -1.57
N LEU A 8 -2.00 15.34 -0.71
CA LEU A 8 -3.26 14.69 -1.09
C LEU A 8 -4.44 15.20 -0.26
N PRO A 9 -5.65 15.28 -0.86
CA PRO A 9 -6.88 15.49 -0.12
C PRO A 9 -7.13 14.41 0.94
N ALA A 10 -7.84 14.79 2.01
CA ALA A 10 -8.07 13.91 3.16
C ALA A 10 -8.68 12.53 2.81
N TYR A 11 -9.58 12.47 1.83
CA TYR A 11 -10.24 11.21 1.41
C TYR A 11 -9.32 10.26 0.63
N MET A 12 -8.16 10.72 0.17
CA MET A 12 -7.15 9.89 -0.51
C MET A 12 -6.09 9.33 0.46
N ILE A 13 -6.09 9.76 1.72
CA ILE A 13 -5.13 9.29 2.72
C ILE A 13 -5.56 7.90 3.21
N PRO A 14 -4.70 6.88 3.10
CA PRO A 14 -5.00 5.55 3.63
C PRO A 14 -5.32 5.58 5.13
N VAL A 15 -6.35 4.82 5.52
CA VAL A 15 -6.75 4.68 6.93
C VAL A 15 -5.81 3.74 7.71
N ALA A 16 -5.12 2.84 7.00
CA ALA A 16 -4.19 1.87 7.58
C ALA A 16 -2.96 1.69 6.69
N TYR A 17 -1.84 1.31 7.32
CA TYR A 17 -0.61 0.92 6.66
C TYR A 17 -0.16 -0.42 7.25
N VAL A 18 0.24 -1.35 6.37
CA VAL A 18 0.78 -2.65 6.77
C VAL A 18 2.21 -2.73 6.28
N ARG A 19 3.15 -3.02 7.18
CA ARG A 19 4.54 -3.26 6.82
C ARG A 19 4.68 -4.70 6.37
N LEU A 20 5.25 -4.89 5.19
CA LEU A 20 5.62 -6.19 4.64
C LEU A 20 7.11 -6.20 4.41
N ASP A 21 7.75 -7.35 4.65
CA ASP A 21 9.17 -7.54 4.35
C ASP A 21 9.40 -7.74 2.84
N ALA A 22 8.43 -8.35 2.15
CA ALA A 22 8.43 -8.54 0.71
C ALA A 22 7.02 -8.43 0.14
N MET A 23 6.92 -8.07 -1.14
CA MET A 23 5.63 -8.05 -1.85
C MET A 23 5.20 -9.49 -2.17
N PRO A 24 3.95 -9.87 -1.87
CA PRO A 24 3.44 -11.18 -2.27
C PRO A 24 3.30 -11.25 -3.78
N LEU A 25 3.83 -12.30 -4.39
CA LEU A 25 3.77 -12.51 -5.83
C LEU A 25 3.13 -13.86 -6.14
N THR A 26 2.34 -13.89 -7.21
CA THR A 26 1.88 -15.10 -7.89
C THR A 26 3.08 -15.88 -8.48
N PRO A 27 2.92 -17.16 -8.86
CA PRO A 27 3.98 -17.94 -9.50
C PRO A 27 4.58 -17.30 -10.76
N ASN A 28 3.79 -16.49 -11.48
CA ASN A 28 4.23 -15.76 -12.67
C ASN A 28 4.77 -14.35 -12.35
N GLY A 29 5.04 -14.04 -11.08
CA GLY A 29 5.68 -12.81 -10.63
C GLY A 29 4.78 -11.57 -10.55
N LYS A 30 3.46 -11.70 -10.77
CA LYS A 30 2.51 -10.59 -10.58
C LYS A 30 2.13 -10.42 -9.10
N LEU A 31 1.79 -9.21 -8.66
CA LEU A 31 1.30 -8.96 -7.29
C LEU A 31 0.09 -9.84 -6.95
N ASP A 32 0.21 -10.61 -5.88
CA ASP A 32 -0.93 -11.34 -5.30
C ASP A 32 -1.61 -10.46 -4.25
N ARG A 33 -2.85 -10.05 -4.52
CA ARG A 33 -3.62 -9.17 -3.64
C ARG A 33 -4.44 -9.94 -2.58
N LYS A 34 -4.46 -11.27 -2.64
CA LYS A 34 -5.21 -12.13 -1.72
C LYS A 34 -4.34 -12.73 -0.62
N ALA A 35 -3.02 -12.71 -0.80
CA ALA A 35 -2.03 -13.20 0.15
C ALA A 35 -1.91 -12.31 1.39
#